data_AF-A0A8C6WZF2-F1
#
_entry.id   AF-A0A8C6WZF2-F1
#
_cell.length_a   1.000
_cell.length_b   1.000
_cell.length_c   1.000
_cell.angle_alpha   90.00
_cell.angle_beta   90.00
_cell.angle_gamma   90.00
#
_symmetry.space_group_name_H-M   'P 1'
#
loop_
_entity.id
_entity.type
_entity.pdbx_description
1 polymer ?
#
loop_
_entity_poly.entity_id
_entity_poly.type
_entity_poly.pdbx_seq_one_letter_code
_entity_poly.pdbx_strand_id
1 'polypeptide(L)'
;MRRFPLIITLLLTVSLAYYIYTPLPDALQEQWKLMLLDASFRTITYTAALMQWFGFGHYIPSTRKYVEALEITDPEFLPGVIVSDETFSGVPVRVYEASGGEGGLKRGLLYFHGGGWAYGSAKKGASDKISRIWSDELNAVVVSVEYRLYPEVQFPVPYLDCLTAAKYFLSAEVLSKYFIDPERVAVSGDSAGGNLAAAVAQEVHTLHSIVTILSPSTKLICSVFTDLPRPQHESKVRRSGFDLSSSSGPGL
;
A
#
# COMPACT_ATOMS: atom_id res chain seq x y z
N MET A 1 -32.29 -6.25 42.97
CA MET A 1 -31.65 -6.97 41.85
C MET A 1 -31.56 -6.18 40.52
N ARG A 2 -32.43 -5.19 40.23
CA ARG A 2 -32.39 -4.41 38.97
C ARG A 2 -31.22 -3.41 38.78
N ARG A 3 -30.50 -3.05 39.84
CA ARG A 3 -29.38 -2.07 39.74
C ARG A 3 -28.06 -2.67 39.26
N PHE A 4 -27.87 -3.98 39.46
CA PHE A 4 -26.65 -4.68 39.06
C PHE A 4 -26.39 -4.67 37.54
N PRO A 5 -27.36 -5.00 36.67
CA PRO A 5 -27.15 -4.90 35.21
C PRO A 5 -26.88 -3.47 34.75
N LEU A 6 -27.53 -2.46 35.36
CA LEU A 6 -27.30 -1.05 35.02
C LEU A 6 -25.85 -0.61 35.33
N ILE A 7 -25.30 -1.05 36.46
CA ILE A 7 -23.92 -0.76 36.84
C ILE A 7 -22.95 -1.42 35.86
N ILE A 8 -23.18 -2.69 35.50
CA ILE A 8 -22.34 -3.40 34.52
C ILE A 8 -22.37 -2.69 33.17
N THR A 9 -23.55 -2.37 32.65
CA THR A 9 -23.68 -1.65 31.38
C THR A 9 -22.93 -0.32 31.42
N LEU A 10 -23.09 0.47 32.49
CA LEU A 10 -22.38 1.74 32.63
C LEU A 10 -20.85 1.55 32.61
N LEU A 11 -20.32 0.61 33.38
CA LEU A 11 -18.89 0.32 33.44
C LEU A 11 -18.34 -0.14 32.08
N LEU A 12 -19.05 -1.02 31.38
CA LEU A 12 -18.66 -1.47 30.04
C LEU A 12 -18.67 -0.31 29.04
N THR A 13 -19.67 0.57 29.11
CA THR A 13 -19.78 1.73 28.21
C THR A 13 -18.64 2.72 28.46
N VAL A 14 -18.32 3.01 29.72
CA VAL A 14 -17.20 3.90 30.08
C VAL A 14 -15.87 3.28 29.67
N SER A 15 -15.69 1.97 29.87
CA SER A 15 -14.47 1.27 29.47
C SER A 15 -14.28 1.27 27.95
N LEU A 16 -15.36 1.04 27.19
CA LEU A 16 -15.33 1.11 25.73
C LEU A 16 -15.03 2.54 25.24
N ALA A 17 -15.68 3.54 25.83
CA ALA A 17 -15.43 4.94 25.51
C ALA A 17 -13.97 5.33 25.80
N TYR A 18 -13.42 4.89 26.94
CA TYR A 18 -12.01 5.09 27.28
C TYR A 18 -11.06 4.38 26.30
N TYR A 19 -11.38 3.16 25.89
CA TYR A 19 -10.59 2.41 24.91
C TYR A 19 -10.55 3.06 23.52
N ILE A 20 -11.66 3.65 23.09
CA ILE A 20 -11.72 4.44 21.84
C ILE A 20 -11.00 5.77 22.02
N TYR A 21 -11.07 6.36 23.21
CA TYR A 21 -10.51 7.68 23.47
C TYR A 21 -8.99 7.73 23.35
N THR A 22 -8.52 8.44 22.32
CA THR A 22 -7.10 8.78 22.12
C THR A 22 -7.06 10.28 21.85
N PRO A 23 -6.40 11.10 22.71
CA PRO A 23 -6.41 12.55 22.55
C PRO A 23 -5.70 12.94 21.26
N LEU A 24 -6.42 13.60 20.35
CA LEU A 24 -5.92 14.09 19.07
C LEU A 24 -5.97 15.63 19.03
N PRO A 25 -5.08 16.30 18.27
CA PRO A 25 -5.10 17.76 18.14
C PRO A 25 -6.43 18.30 17.59
N ASP A 26 -6.91 19.42 18.13
CA ASP A 26 -8.19 20.07 17.76
C ASP A 26 -8.26 20.54 16.30
N ALA A 27 -7.11 20.62 15.63
CA ALA A 27 -7.02 20.98 14.21
C ALA A 27 -7.58 19.90 13.26
N LEU A 28 -7.76 18.66 13.72
CA LEU A 28 -8.23 17.56 12.88
C LEU A 28 -9.76 17.57 12.77
N GLN A 29 -10.28 17.65 11.55
CA GLN A 29 -11.71 17.46 11.31
C GLN A 29 -12.07 15.99 11.58
N GLU A 30 -13.19 15.73 12.27
CA GLU A 30 -13.73 14.38 12.53
C GLU A 30 -12.83 13.45 13.37
N GLN A 31 -12.19 13.98 14.42
CA GLN A 31 -11.28 13.24 15.33
C GLN A 31 -11.83 11.88 15.78
N TRP A 32 -13.13 11.80 16.10
CA TRP A 32 -13.76 10.58 16.58
C TRP A 32 -13.69 9.43 15.56
N LYS A 33 -13.64 9.72 14.26
CA LYS A 33 -13.46 8.69 13.22
C LYS A 33 -12.05 8.12 13.26
N LEU A 34 -11.04 8.99 13.43
CA LEU A 34 -9.65 8.58 13.57
C LEU A 34 -9.42 7.77 14.84
N MET A 35 -10.03 8.19 15.95
CA MET A 35 -10.01 7.45 17.22
C MET A 35 -10.66 6.07 17.10
N LEU A 36 -11.79 5.97 16.39
CA LEU A 36 -12.45 4.68 16.13
C LEU A 36 -11.60 3.77 15.23
N LEU A 37 -10.95 4.35 14.21
CA LEU A 37 -10.05 3.64 13.31
C LEU A 37 -8.79 3.12 14.04
N ASP A 38 -8.18 3.95 14.87
CA ASP A 38 -7.04 3.55 15.71
C ASP A 38 -7.44 2.46 16.73
N ALA A 39 -8.60 2.61 17.37
CA ALA A 39 -9.15 1.58 18.25
C ALA A 39 -9.40 0.25 17.52
N SER A 40 -9.82 0.27 16.24
CA SER A 40 -9.99 -0.94 15.46
C SER A 40 -8.65 -1.61 15.15
N PHE A 41 -7.62 -0.85 14.74
CA PHE A 41 -6.26 -1.38 14.52
C PHE A 41 -5.66 -1.99 15.79
N ARG A 42 -5.82 -1.33 16.95
CA ARG A 42 -5.40 -1.89 18.25
C ARG A 42 -6.12 -3.20 18.56
N THR A 43 -7.43 -3.24 18.33
CA THR A 43 -8.25 -4.43 18.62
C THR A 43 -7.82 -5.61 17.75
N ILE A 44 -7.57 -5.38 16.46
CA ILE A 44 -7.05 -6.40 15.53
C ILE A 44 -5.71 -6.94 16.06
N THR A 45 -4.79 -6.04 16.43
CA THR A 45 -3.46 -6.40 16.92
C THR A 45 -3.53 -7.23 18.21
N TYR A 46 -4.31 -6.78 19.20
CA TYR A 46 -4.45 -7.49 20.47
C TYR A 46 -5.16 -8.84 20.32
N THR A 47 -6.20 -8.90 19.47
CA THR A 47 -6.91 -10.16 19.19
C THR A 47 -5.98 -11.16 18.52
N ALA A 48 -5.19 -10.71 17.54
CA ALA A 48 -4.23 -11.56 16.86
C ALA A 48 -3.10 -12.04 17.80
N ALA A 49 -2.61 -11.19 18.69
CA ALA A 49 -1.63 -11.57 19.71
C ALA A 49 -2.22 -12.60 20.69
N LEU A 50 -3.48 -12.41 21.10
CA LEU A 50 -4.21 -13.35 21.95
C LEU A 50 -4.40 -14.71 21.27
N MET A 51 -4.76 -14.72 19.97
CA MET A 51 -4.88 -15.95 19.19
C MET A 51 -3.56 -16.71 19.06
N GLN A 52 -2.45 -15.98 18.85
CA GLN A 52 -1.12 -16.58 18.85
C GLN A 52 -0.79 -17.18 20.20
N TRP A 53 -1.14 -16.50 21.31
CA TRP A 53 -0.92 -17.01 22.66
C TRP A 53 -1.68 -18.32 22.94
N PHE A 54 -2.90 -18.45 22.40
CA PHE A 54 -3.67 -19.69 22.45
C PHE A 54 -3.22 -20.78 21.45
N GLY A 55 -2.24 -20.50 20.59
CA GLY A 55 -1.67 -21.48 19.67
C GLY A 55 -2.49 -21.75 18.40
N PHE A 56 -3.39 -20.85 18.00
CA PHE A 56 -4.24 -21.00 16.79
C PHE A 56 -3.49 -20.77 15.46
N GLY A 57 -2.16 -20.94 15.42
CA GLY A 57 -1.31 -20.82 14.23
C GLY A 57 -0.38 -19.60 14.21
N HIS A 58 0.41 -19.48 13.15
CA HIS A 58 1.28 -18.31 12.94
C HIS A 58 0.42 -17.06 12.70
N TYR A 59 0.80 -15.96 13.36
CA TYR A 59 0.06 -14.69 13.41
C TYR A 59 -0.46 -14.24 12.04
N ILE A 60 0.41 -14.12 11.02
CA ILE A 60 0.02 -13.56 9.71
C ILE A 60 -0.92 -14.46 8.90
N PRO A 61 -0.64 -15.77 8.64
CA PRO A 61 -1.56 -16.59 7.86
C PRO A 61 -2.95 -16.74 8.52
N SER A 62 -3.01 -16.83 9.85
CA SER A 62 -4.28 -16.91 10.57
C SER A 62 -5.06 -15.61 10.45
N THR A 63 -4.42 -14.46 10.73
CA THR A 63 -5.06 -13.13 10.62
C THR A 63 -5.47 -12.77 9.19
N ARG A 64 -4.73 -13.19 8.15
CA ARG A 64 -5.08 -12.93 6.74
C ARG A 64 -6.47 -13.46 6.40
N LYS A 65 -6.79 -14.68 6.82
CA LYS A 65 -8.12 -15.28 6.61
C LYS A 65 -9.24 -14.50 7.31
N TYR A 66 -8.97 -13.96 8.50
CA TYR A 66 -9.95 -13.17 9.24
C TYR A 66 -10.14 -11.77 8.64
N VAL A 67 -9.05 -11.11 8.25
CA VAL A 67 -9.11 -9.80 7.58
C VAL A 67 -9.88 -9.94 6.26
N GLU A 68 -9.57 -10.97 5.45
CA GLU A 68 -10.34 -11.27 4.23
C GLU A 68 -11.83 -11.54 4.52
N ALA A 69 -12.15 -12.22 5.63
CA ALA A 69 -13.53 -12.47 6.04
C ALA A 69 -14.25 -11.25 6.62
N LEU A 70 -13.52 -10.23 7.09
CA LEU A 70 -14.08 -8.96 7.53
C LEU A 70 -14.22 -7.97 6.37
N GLU A 71 -13.38 -8.11 5.34
CA GLU A 71 -13.44 -7.36 4.08
C GLU A 71 -14.50 -7.90 3.10
N ILE A 72 -15.51 -8.64 3.59
CA ILE A 72 -16.67 -9.04 2.77
C ILE A 72 -17.39 -7.78 2.29
N THR A 73 -16.94 -7.34 1.13
CA THR A 73 -17.61 -6.42 0.25
C THR A 73 -17.99 -7.30 -0.91
N ASP A 74 -19.27 -7.56 -1.09
CA ASP A 74 -19.73 -8.20 -2.32
C ASP A 74 -19.13 -7.44 -3.50
N PRO A 75 -18.57 -8.11 -4.51
CA PRO A 75 -18.01 -7.42 -5.66
C PRO A 75 -19.09 -6.53 -6.23
N GLU A 76 -18.87 -5.22 -6.12
CA GLU A 76 -19.84 -4.23 -6.57
C GLU A 76 -19.91 -4.37 -8.09
N PHE A 77 -21.02 -4.93 -8.56
CA PHE A 77 -21.23 -5.15 -9.97
C PHE A 77 -21.48 -3.78 -10.62
N LEU A 78 -20.41 -3.18 -11.13
CA LEU A 78 -20.49 -2.02 -12.03
C LEU A 78 -20.60 -2.56 -13.47
N PRO A 79 -21.80 -2.55 -14.08
CA PRO A 79 -22.00 -3.11 -15.43
C PRO A 79 -21.16 -2.44 -16.52
N GLY A 80 -20.65 -1.23 -16.25
CA GLY A 80 -19.80 -0.48 -17.17
C GLY A 80 -18.31 -0.82 -17.12
N VAL A 81 -17.87 -1.76 -16.27
CA VAL A 81 -16.45 -2.11 -16.12
C VAL A 81 -16.21 -3.59 -16.44
N ILE A 82 -15.46 -3.84 -17.49
CA ILE A 82 -14.98 -5.17 -17.88
C ILE A 82 -13.78 -5.50 -16.99
N VAL A 83 -13.81 -6.69 -16.38
CA VAL A 83 -12.74 -7.15 -15.50
C VAL A 83 -12.15 -8.44 -16.03
N SER A 84 -10.82 -8.49 -16.12
CA SER A 84 -10.07 -9.66 -16.59
C SER A 84 -8.87 -9.93 -15.70
N ASP A 85 -8.52 -11.21 -15.55
CA ASP A 85 -7.33 -11.64 -14.83
C ASP A 85 -6.24 -12.00 -15.84
N GLU A 86 -5.06 -11.38 -15.70
CA GLU A 86 -3.94 -11.56 -16.61
C GLU A 86 -2.63 -11.81 -15.86
N THR A 87 -1.53 -11.97 -16.60
CA THR A 87 -0.19 -12.17 -16.04
C THR A 87 0.80 -11.29 -16.78
N PHE A 88 1.41 -10.36 -16.07
CA PHE A 88 2.39 -9.41 -16.61
C PHE A 88 3.79 -9.88 -16.23
N SER A 89 4.51 -10.46 -17.21
CA SER A 89 5.86 -11.00 -16.99
C SER A 89 5.96 -11.95 -15.77
N GLY A 90 4.97 -12.82 -15.59
CA GLY A 90 4.89 -13.78 -14.48
C GLY A 90 4.23 -13.25 -13.20
N VAL A 91 3.87 -11.96 -13.14
CA VAL A 91 3.15 -11.37 -12.01
C VAL A 91 1.65 -11.38 -12.29
N PRO A 92 0.81 -12.01 -11.46
CA PRO A 92 -0.63 -11.97 -11.65
C PRO A 92 -1.17 -10.54 -11.47
N VAL A 93 -2.04 -10.12 -12.38
CA VAL A 93 -2.69 -8.81 -12.32
C VAL A 93 -4.18 -8.96 -12.59
N ARG A 94 -4.97 -8.01 -12.12
CA ARG A 94 -6.36 -7.83 -12.52
C ARG A 94 -6.51 -6.51 -13.26
N VAL A 95 -7.08 -6.57 -14.45
CA VAL A 95 -7.28 -5.43 -15.34
C VAL A 95 -8.75 -5.05 -15.33
N TYR A 96 -9.01 -3.75 -15.16
CA TYR A 96 -10.33 -3.13 -15.18
C TYR A 96 -10.37 -2.14 -16.34
N GLU A 97 -11.36 -2.31 -17.21
CA GLU A 97 -11.55 -1.48 -18.38
C GLU A 97 -13.00 -0.98 -18.44
N ALA A 98 -13.18 0.33 -18.39
CA ALA A 98 -14.49 0.93 -18.64
C ALA A 98 -14.92 0.67 -20.08
N SER A 99 -16.14 0.17 -20.25
CA SER A 99 -16.77 -0.07 -21.55
C SER A 99 -17.24 1.21 -22.24
N GLY A 100 -17.33 2.32 -21.48
CA GLY A 100 -17.77 3.63 -21.98
C GLY A 100 -16.59 4.58 -22.18
N GLY A 101 -16.24 4.88 -23.44
CA GLY A 101 -15.25 5.89 -23.79
C GLY A 101 -15.23 6.15 -25.29
N GLU A 102 -15.21 7.42 -25.70
CA GLU A 102 -15.15 7.81 -27.11
C GLU A 102 -13.77 7.45 -27.70
N GLY A 103 -13.70 6.35 -28.48
CA GLY A 103 -12.81 6.09 -29.63
C GLY A 103 -11.30 6.41 -29.60
N GLY A 104 -10.72 6.83 -28.48
CA GLY A 104 -9.35 7.33 -28.38
C GLY A 104 -8.52 6.67 -27.28
N LEU A 105 -7.27 7.14 -27.14
CA LEU A 105 -6.36 6.60 -26.14
C LEU A 105 -6.88 6.86 -24.71
N LYS A 106 -6.85 5.83 -23.86
CA LYS A 106 -7.31 5.81 -22.48
C LYS A 106 -6.20 6.18 -21.50
N ARG A 107 -6.56 6.63 -20.30
CA ARG A 107 -5.60 6.80 -19.20
C ARG A 107 -5.17 5.43 -18.67
N GLY A 108 -3.94 5.31 -18.21
CA GLY A 108 -3.44 4.11 -17.54
C GLY A 108 -3.26 4.35 -16.04
N LEU A 109 -3.70 3.42 -15.20
CA LEU A 109 -3.48 3.47 -13.76
C LEU A 109 -2.97 2.12 -13.25
N LEU A 110 -1.74 2.08 -12.76
CA LEU A 110 -1.21 0.92 -12.04
C LEU A 110 -1.48 1.08 -10.55
N TYR A 111 -2.09 0.08 -9.91
CA TYR A 111 -2.49 0.13 -8.52
C TYR A 111 -1.87 -1.01 -7.70
N PHE A 112 -1.35 -0.66 -6.53
CA PHE A 112 -0.81 -1.60 -5.54
C PHE A 112 -1.64 -1.53 -4.26
N HIS A 113 -2.28 -2.63 -3.89
CA HIS A 113 -3.10 -2.69 -2.69
C HIS A 113 -2.25 -2.52 -1.41
N GLY A 114 -2.86 -2.00 -0.34
CA GLY A 114 -2.26 -1.93 0.98
C GLY A 114 -2.27 -3.25 1.74
N GLY A 115 -2.04 -3.18 3.05
CA GLY A 115 -2.02 -4.37 3.91
C GLY A 115 -0.63 -4.77 4.43
N GLY A 116 0.27 -3.82 4.65
CA GLY A 116 1.56 -4.08 5.32
C GLY A 116 2.45 -5.13 4.65
N TRP A 117 2.30 -5.32 3.33
CA TRP A 117 2.92 -6.39 2.53
C TRP A 117 2.58 -7.82 2.98
N ALA A 118 1.59 -7.99 3.84
CA ALA A 118 1.19 -9.27 4.45
C ALA A 118 -0.30 -9.60 4.21
N TYR A 119 -1.09 -8.60 3.86
CA TYR A 119 -2.54 -8.64 3.69
C TYR A 119 -2.96 -7.99 2.37
N GLY A 120 -4.24 -8.12 2.06
CA GLY A 120 -4.86 -7.58 0.84
C GLY A 120 -4.76 -8.53 -0.34
N SER A 121 -5.41 -8.14 -1.43
CA SER A 121 -5.40 -8.83 -2.71
C SER A 121 -5.72 -7.81 -3.79
N ALA A 122 -5.32 -8.02 -5.03
CA ALA A 122 -5.79 -7.24 -6.18
C ALA A 122 -7.23 -7.58 -6.55
N LYS A 123 -7.75 -8.75 -6.13
CA LYS A 123 -8.98 -9.36 -6.66
C LYS A 123 -10.20 -9.27 -5.74
N LYS A 124 -10.05 -8.77 -4.51
CA LYS A 124 -11.08 -8.85 -3.48
C LYS A 124 -11.15 -7.58 -2.64
N GLY A 125 -12.25 -7.40 -1.92
CA GLY A 125 -12.37 -6.37 -0.90
C GLY A 125 -12.27 -4.95 -1.46
N ALA A 126 -11.64 -4.07 -0.68
CA ALA A 126 -11.59 -2.64 -0.97
C ALA A 126 -10.80 -2.30 -2.25
N SER A 127 -9.78 -3.08 -2.59
CA SER A 127 -8.93 -2.89 -3.77
C SER A 127 -9.68 -3.17 -5.08
N ASP A 128 -10.50 -4.22 -5.13
CA ASP A 128 -11.33 -4.53 -6.31
C ASP A 128 -12.40 -3.45 -6.50
N LYS A 129 -13.06 -3.05 -5.41
CA LYS A 129 -14.06 -1.98 -5.41
C LYS A 129 -13.48 -0.65 -5.91
N ILE A 130 -12.36 -0.20 -5.34
CA ILE A 130 -11.77 1.09 -5.73
C ILE A 130 -11.25 1.07 -7.17
N SER A 131 -10.72 -0.08 -7.63
CA SER A 131 -10.23 -0.22 -9.01
C SER A 131 -11.37 -0.14 -10.03
N ARG A 132 -12.54 -0.70 -9.72
CA ARG A 132 -13.75 -0.55 -10.54
C ARG A 132 -14.21 0.90 -10.60
N ILE A 133 -14.31 1.55 -9.44
CA ILE A 133 -14.73 2.96 -9.35
C ILE A 133 -13.78 3.86 -10.16
N TRP A 134 -12.46 3.70 -9.99
CA TRP A 134 -11.50 4.49 -10.75
C TRP A 134 -11.52 4.20 -12.24
N SER A 135 -11.72 2.94 -12.64
CA SER A 135 -11.83 2.62 -14.06
C SER A 135 -13.01 3.36 -14.70
N ASP A 136 -14.17 3.34 -14.05
CA ASP A 136 -15.39 4.02 -14.50
C ASP A 136 -15.27 5.55 -14.45
N GLU A 137 -14.97 6.12 -13.27
CA GLU A 137 -14.96 7.58 -13.06
C GLU A 137 -13.83 8.29 -13.84
N LEU A 138 -12.67 7.65 -14.02
CA LEU A 138 -11.53 8.24 -14.71
C LEU A 138 -11.50 7.90 -16.20
N ASN A 139 -12.39 7.01 -16.67
CA ASN A 139 -12.30 6.33 -17.96
C ASN A 139 -10.86 5.85 -18.21
N ALA A 140 -10.38 5.02 -17.28
CA ALA A 140 -9.00 4.56 -17.22
C ALA A 140 -8.93 3.04 -17.25
N VAL A 141 -7.85 2.53 -17.83
CA VAL A 141 -7.46 1.12 -17.70
C VAL A 141 -6.70 1.01 -16.38
N VAL A 142 -7.32 0.36 -15.39
CA VAL A 142 -6.72 0.14 -14.08
C VAL A 142 -6.13 -1.25 -14.04
N VAL A 143 -4.87 -1.37 -13.64
CA VAL A 143 -4.18 -2.65 -13.45
C VAL A 143 -3.81 -2.78 -11.98
N SER A 144 -4.53 -3.65 -11.27
CA SER A 144 -4.26 -3.97 -9.86
C SER A 144 -3.31 -5.16 -9.78
N VAL A 145 -2.18 -4.99 -9.09
CA VAL A 145 -1.11 -6.01 -9.06
C VAL A 145 -1.24 -6.91 -7.83
N GLU A 146 -1.30 -8.23 -8.06
CA GLU A 146 -1.30 -9.25 -7.01
C GLU A 146 0.16 -9.62 -6.66
N TYR A 147 0.84 -8.72 -5.97
CA TYR A 147 2.22 -8.94 -5.56
C TYR A 147 2.30 -9.97 -4.42
N ARG A 148 3.42 -10.70 -4.34
CA ARG A 148 3.58 -11.75 -3.32
C ARG A 148 3.69 -11.15 -1.91
N LEU A 149 3.14 -11.86 -0.92
CA LEU A 149 3.00 -11.37 0.46
C LEU A 149 3.94 -12.07 1.44
N TYR A 150 4.24 -11.38 2.52
CA TYR A 150 4.82 -11.95 3.73
C TYR A 150 3.78 -12.82 4.45
N PRO A 151 4.16 -13.99 5.01
CA PRO A 151 5.51 -14.49 5.23
C PRO A 151 6.10 -15.34 4.11
N GLU A 152 5.34 -15.65 3.07
CA GLU A 152 5.76 -16.53 1.98
C GLU A 152 6.98 -15.97 1.23
N VAL A 153 7.05 -14.64 1.13
CA VAL A 153 8.22 -13.92 0.63
C VAL A 153 8.60 -12.77 1.56
N GLN A 154 9.84 -12.32 1.47
CA GLN A 154 10.34 -11.16 2.20
C GLN A 154 10.70 -10.02 1.24
N PHE A 155 10.82 -8.80 1.76
CA PHE A 155 11.41 -7.70 1.00
C PHE A 155 12.81 -8.12 0.47
N PRO A 156 13.16 -7.84 -0.80
CA PRO A 156 12.51 -6.93 -1.76
C PRO A 156 11.51 -7.59 -2.73
N VAL A 157 11.10 -8.84 -2.52
CA VAL A 157 10.29 -9.58 -3.50
C VAL A 157 8.98 -8.88 -3.90
N PRO A 158 8.14 -8.37 -2.96
CA PRO A 158 6.91 -7.66 -3.32
C PRO A 158 7.18 -6.42 -4.20
N TYR A 159 8.26 -5.69 -3.90
CA TYR A 159 8.70 -4.54 -4.69
C TYR A 159 9.14 -4.94 -6.11
N LEU A 160 9.88 -6.04 -6.24
CA LEU A 160 10.29 -6.56 -7.54
C LEU A 160 9.11 -7.03 -8.40
N ASP A 161 8.07 -7.61 -7.79
CA ASP A 161 6.83 -7.96 -8.49
C ASP A 161 6.14 -6.70 -9.04
N CYS A 162 5.95 -5.69 -8.20
CA CYS A 162 5.37 -4.41 -8.60
C CYS A 162 6.17 -3.71 -9.70
N LEU A 163 7.51 -3.70 -9.59
CA LEU A 163 8.39 -3.11 -10.60
C LEU A 163 8.35 -3.88 -11.92
N THR A 164 8.30 -5.21 -11.85
CA THR A 164 8.19 -6.08 -13.04
C THR A 164 6.87 -5.85 -13.76
N ALA A 165 5.76 -5.83 -13.00
CA ALA A 165 4.45 -5.51 -13.54
C ALA A 165 4.39 -4.10 -14.15
N ALA A 166 5.00 -3.10 -13.50
CA ALA A 166 5.06 -1.72 -14.01
C ALA A 166 5.82 -1.61 -15.34
N LYS A 167 6.97 -2.28 -15.46
CA LYS A 167 7.74 -2.30 -16.71
C LYS A 167 6.97 -2.96 -17.84
N TYR A 168 6.26 -4.06 -17.55
CA TYR A 168 5.43 -4.73 -18.56
C TYR A 168 4.19 -3.91 -18.92
N PHE A 169 3.56 -3.24 -17.96
CA PHE A 169 2.43 -2.34 -18.18
C PHE A 169 2.75 -1.20 -19.14
N LEU A 170 3.98 -0.68 -19.09
CA LEU A 170 4.48 0.36 -19.99
C LEU A 170 5.01 -0.16 -21.33
N SER A 171 4.97 -1.48 -21.56
CA SER A 171 5.42 -2.06 -22.82
C SER A 171 4.47 -1.69 -23.97
N ALA A 172 5.00 -1.60 -25.19
CA ALA A 172 4.20 -1.33 -26.39
C ALA A 172 3.06 -2.35 -26.59
N GLU A 173 3.24 -3.59 -26.13
CA GLU A 173 2.21 -4.63 -26.16
C GLU A 173 0.99 -4.24 -25.32
N VAL A 174 1.18 -3.89 -24.05
CA VAL A 174 0.08 -3.54 -23.16
C VAL A 174 -0.53 -2.19 -23.56
N LEU A 175 0.30 -1.21 -23.91
CA LEU A 175 -0.17 0.11 -24.34
C LEU A 175 -1.05 0.02 -25.59
N SER A 176 -0.66 -0.79 -26.59
CA SER A 176 -1.47 -0.97 -27.80
C SER A 176 -2.72 -1.82 -27.54
N LYS A 177 -2.62 -2.89 -26.76
CA LYS A 177 -3.74 -3.80 -26.45
C LYS A 177 -4.92 -3.07 -25.80
N TYR A 178 -4.64 -2.18 -24.85
CA TYR A 178 -5.66 -1.44 -24.12
C TYR A 178 -5.82 0.01 -24.56
N PHE A 179 -5.17 0.39 -25.67
CA PHE A 179 -5.16 1.75 -26.20
C PHE A 179 -4.79 2.78 -25.13
N ILE A 180 -3.78 2.51 -24.30
CA ILE A 180 -3.35 3.43 -23.23
C ILE A 180 -2.45 4.51 -23.83
N ASP A 181 -2.73 5.76 -23.49
CA ASP A 181 -1.86 6.89 -23.79
C ASP A 181 -0.62 6.83 -22.87
N PRO A 182 0.59 6.62 -23.41
CA PRO A 182 1.80 6.56 -22.59
C PRO A 182 2.03 7.85 -21.80
N GLU A 183 1.59 9.02 -22.30
CA GLU A 183 1.75 10.31 -21.62
C GLU A 183 0.77 10.50 -20.44
N ARG A 184 -0.19 9.57 -20.27
CA ARG A 184 -1.27 9.66 -19.28
C ARG A 184 -1.34 8.43 -18.40
N VAL A 185 -0.17 8.00 -17.93
CA VAL A 185 0.01 6.89 -16.99
C VAL A 185 0.27 7.42 -15.57
N ALA A 186 -0.40 6.82 -14.60
CA ALA A 186 -0.18 7.04 -13.17
C ALA A 186 0.07 5.71 -12.43
N VAL A 187 0.78 5.82 -11.30
CA VAL A 187 0.96 4.72 -10.34
C VAL A 187 0.37 5.15 -9.00
N SER A 188 -0.38 4.27 -8.34
CA SER A 188 -1.09 4.55 -7.09
C SER A 188 -1.03 3.36 -6.14
N GLY A 189 -1.30 3.61 -4.86
CA GLY A 189 -1.44 2.59 -3.84
C GLY A 189 -1.87 3.17 -2.50
N ASP A 190 -2.45 2.35 -1.64
CA ASP A 190 -2.84 2.72 -0.29
C ASP A 190 -1.88 2.12 0.75
N SER A 191 -1.57 2.86 1.81
CA SER A 191 -0.71 2.39 2.92
C SER A 191 0.61 1.78 2.40
N ALA A 192 0.87 0.50 2.68
CA ALA A 192 2.04 -0.24 2.19
C ALA A 192 2.14 -0.32 0.66
N GLY A 193 1.01 -0.34 -0.05
CA GLY A 193 0.96 -0.24 -1.51
C GLY A 193 1.35 1.15 -2.00
N GLY A 194 1.02 2.20 -1.24
CA GLY A 194 1.48 3.58 -1.51
C GLY A 194 3.00 3.72 -1.38
N ASN A 195 3.61 3.02 -0.42
CA ASN A 195 5.07 2.92 -0.34
C ASN A 195 5.68 2.26 -1.59
N LEU A 196 5.12 1.14 -2.04
CA LEU A 196 5.54 0.47 -3.28
C LEU A 196 5.35 1.37 -4.51
N ALA A 197 4.23 2.10 -4.57
CA ALA A 197 3.91 3.02 -5.66
C ALA A 197 4.95 4.13 -5.79
N ALA A 198 5.30 4.75 -4.65
CA ALA A 198 6.34 5.77 -4.61
C ALA A 198 7.71 5.22 -5.05
N ALA A 199 8.11 4.04 -4.57
CA ALA A 199 9.38 3.43 -4.92
C ALA A 199 9.46 3.03 -6.41
N VAL A 200 8.39 2.44 -6.95
CA VAL A 200 8.30 2.06 -8.36
C VAL A 200 8.29 3.30 -9.26
N ALA A 201 7.55 4.35 -8.89
CA ALA A 201 7.49 5.58 -9.67
C ALA A 201 8.88 6.23 -9.81
N GLN A 202 9.68 6.25 -8.74
CA GLN A 202 11.06 6.77 -8.78
C GLN A 202 11.95 5.95 -9.71
N GLU A 203 11.86 4.63 -9.64
CA GLU A 203 12.65 3.72 -10.48
C GLU A 203 12.26 3.84 -11.95
N VAL A 204 10.96 3.82 -12.25
CA VAL A 204 10.44 3.91 -13.63
C VAL A 204 10.71 5.28 -14.23
N HIS A 205 10.58 6.37 -13.47
CA HIS A 205 10.92 7.71 -13.93
C HIS A 205 12.40 7.82 -14.33
N THR A 206 13.29 7.15 -13.59
CA THR A 206 14.72 7.10 -13.93
C THR A 206 14.97 6.37 -15.26
N LEU A 207 14.08 5.44 -15.63
CA LEU A 207 14.16 4.65 -16.85
C LEU A 207 13.39 5.26 -18.04
N HIS A 208 12.34 6.05 -17.78
CA HIS A 208 11.42 6.62 -18.78
C HIS A 208 10.90 7.98 -18.30
N SER A 209 10.97 9.01 -19.15
CA SER A 209 10.57 10.41 -18.83
C SER A 209 9.06 10.65 -18.61
N ILE A 210 8.26 9.62 -18.31
CA ILE A 210 6.79 9.63 -18.50
C ILE A 210 6.03 9.03 -17.31
N VAL A 211 6.30 9.46 -16.08
CA VAL A 211 5.46 9.09 -14.93
C VAL A 211 5.05 10.32 -14.15
N THR A 212 3.75 10.65 -14.21
CA THR A 212 3.15 11.66 -13.33
C THR A 212 2.75 10.98 -12.02
N ILE A 213 3.41 11.35 -10.93
CA ILE A 213 2.97 10.99 -9.57
C ILE A 213 1.76 11.87 -9.24
N LEU A 214 0.57 11.29 -9.17
CA LEU A 214 -0.64 12.04 -8.81
C LEU A 214 -0.70 12.30 -7.29
N SER A 215 -0.53 13.57 -6.91
CA SER A 215 -1.10 14.25 -5.72
C SER A 215 -0.81 15.77 -5.82
N PRO A 216 -1.63 16.76 -5.33
CA PRO A 216 -2.77 16.72 -4.41
C PRO A 216 -3.94 17.66 -4.83
N SER A 217 -4.82 17.27 -5.74
CA SER A 217 -6.09 18.03 -5.96
C SER A 217 -7.33 17.15 -6.15
N THR A 218 -7.16 15.83 -6.21
CA THR A 218 -8.25 14.87 -6.02
C THR A 218 -8.02 14.20 -4.68
N LYS A 219 -9.01 14.24 -3.79
CA LYS A 219 -8.97 13.61 -2.45
C LYS A 219 -8.67 12.11 -2.57
N LEU A 220 -7.39 11.75 -2.57
CA LEU A 220 -6.93 10.40 -2.29
C LEU A 220 -5.72 10.49 -1.36
N ILE A 221 -5.91 10.00 -0.15
CA ILE A 221 -4.93 10.03 0.91
C ILE A 221 -3.84 9.01 0.59
N CYS A 222 -2.69 9.49 0.11
CA CYS A 222 -1.45 8.75 0.17
C CYS A 222 -1.00 8.77 1.65
N SER A 223 -1.31 7.72 2.42
CA SER A 223 -0.76 7.55 3.77
C SER A 223 0.63 6.95 3.66
N VAL A 224 1.62 7.80 3.40
CA VAL A 224 3.04 7.42 3.56
C VAL A 224 3.32 7.40 5.06
N PHE A 225 3.11 6.26 5.71
CA PHE A 225 3.70 5.98 7.02
C PHE A 225 5.11 5.42 6.79
N THR A 226 6.11 6.29 6.79
CA THR A 226 7.50 5.88 6.98
C THR A 226 8.01 6.52 8.25
N ASP A 227 7.86 5.83 9.38
CA ASP A 227 8.63 6.11 10.58
C ASP A 227 9.28 4.82 11.04
N LEU A 228 10.39 4.46 10.38
CA LEU A 228 11.35 3.51 10.92
C LEU A 228 12.62 4.31 11.26
N PRO A 229 13.04 4.35 12.53
CA PRO A 229 14.25 5.08 12.91
C PRO A 229 15.45 4.47 12.19
N ARG A 230 16.20 5.28 11.44
CA ARG A 230 17.49 4.88 10.90
C ARG A 230 18.43 4.57 12.07
N PRO A 231 19.14 3.42 12.08
CA PRO A 231 20.23 3.23 13.02
C PRO A 231 21.34 4.25 12.72
N GLN A 232 21.59 5.16 13.67
CA GLN A 232 22.78 6.00 13.67
C GLN A 232 23.98 5.12 14.03
N HIS A 233 24.74 4.69 13.03
CA HIS A 233 26.13 4.30 13.25
C HIS A 233 27.01 5.30 12.52
N GLU A 234 27.39 6.37 13.22
CA GLU A 234 28.48 7.25 12.81
C GLU A 234 29.79 6.45 12.83
N SER A 235 30.34 6.20 11.63
CA SER A 235 31.71 5.73 11.48
C SER A 235 32.67 6.90 11.71
N LYS A 236 33.22 6.99 12.93
CA LYS A 236 34.31 7.91 13.25
C LYS A 236 35.63 7.38 12.66
N VAL A 237 35.83 7.53 11.35
CA VAL A 237 37.14 7.30 10.72
C VAL A 237 38.06 8.47 11.09
N ARG A 238 38.88 8.23 12.10
CA ARG A 238 39.96 9.13 12.53
C ARG A 238 41.06 9.08 11.47
N ARG A 239 41.14 10.09 10.60
CA ARG A 239 42.34 10.34 9.77
C ARG A 239 43.50 10.67 10.71
N SER A 240 44.37 9.70 10.93
CA SER A 240 45.74 9.96 11.41
C SER A 240 46.65 9.96 10.19
N GLY A 241 47.28 11.11 9.97
CA GLY A 241 48.23 11.31 8.88
C GLY A 241 49.48 10.47 9.13
N PHE A 242 49.91 9.76 8.10
CA PHE A 242 51.25 9.21 8.02
C PHE A 242 52.05 10.13 7.10
N ASP A 243 53.00 10.82 7.71
CA ASP A 243 53.91 11.79 7.12
C ASP A 243 55.11 11.00 6.54
N LEU A 244 55.35 11.11 5.23
CA LEU A 244 56.57 10.64 4.59
C LEU A 244 57.22 11.84 3.92
N SER A 245 57.97 12.60 4.73
CA SER A 245 58.91 13.59 4.23
C SER A 245 60.20 12.88 3.79
N SER A 246 60.45 13.02 2.48
CA SER A 246 61.71 12.70 1.81
C SER A 246 62.83 13.58 2.35
N SER A 247 63.83 12.98 2.99
CA SER A 247 65.11 13.63 3.30
C SER A 247 66.11 13.35 2.18
N SER A 248 66.30 14.31 1.29
CA SER A 248 67.51 14.43 0.46
C SER A 248 68.07 15.84 0.62
N GLY A 249 69.18 15.94 1.34
CA GLY A 249 70.03 17.14 1.41
C GLY A 249 71.44 16.80 0.88
N PRO A 250 72.12 17.73 0.17
CA PRO A 250 73.42 17.47 -0.45
C PRO A 250 74.61 17.91 0.43
N GLY A 251 75.78 17.28 0.19
CA GLY A 251 77.10 17.89 0.31
C GLY A 251 77.83 17.82 1.66
N LEU A 252 78.78 16.89 1.79
CA LEU A 252 80.25 17.10 1.79
C LEU A 252 80.97 15.76 1.97
#